data_AF-A0A8S3CEF2-F1
#
_entry.id   AF-A0A8S3CEF2-F1
#
_cell.length_a   1.000
_cell.length_b   1.000
_cell.length_c   1.000
_cell.angle_alpha   90.00
_cell.angle_beta   90.00
_cell.angle_gamma   90.00
#
_symmetry.space_group_name_H-M   'P 1'
#
loop_
_entity.id
_entity.type
_entity.pdbx_description
1 polymer ?
#
loop_
_entity_poly.entity_id
_entity_poly.type
_entity_poly.pdbx_seq_one_letter_code
_entity_poly.pdbx_strand_id
1 'polypeptide(L)'
;FSERRSLITFDDITNTTDTPGVPVPNNYGGLNWENVLVLNGLNFSNPGTGYRTGVVSPPYLAFNGYGSPMTIESATASKLFTAHSFYSCAVWYDNITLAMTGSRSGTILFKKTVSLFIQNRTLVELNWPGIDNIHLTSICYWCCDAKHFTMDNLVVTF
;
A
#
# COMPACT_ATOMS: atom_id res chain seq x y z
N PHE A 1 10.08 2.27 -27.19
CA PHE A 1 8.85 2.05 -26.42
C PHE A 1 8.87 3.03 -25.26
N SER A 2 7.86 3.90 -25.13
CA SER A 2 7.81 4.89 -24.05
C SER A 2 7.39 4.20 -22.76
N GLU A 3 8.17 4.35 -21.70
CA GLU A 3 7.76 3.98 -20.35
C GLU A 3 6.45 4.70 -19.99
N ARG A 4 5.46 3.98 -19.44
CA ARG A 4 4.16 4.57 -19.04
C ARG A 4 4.09 4.65 -17.53
N ARG A 5 3.98 5.88 -17.01
CA ARG A 5 3.67 6.13 -15.60
C ARG A 5 2.19 5.87 -15.35
N SER A 6 1.90 5.07 -14.32
CA SER A 6 0.55 4.74 -13.86
C SER A 6 0.35 5.28 -12.44
N LEU A 7 -0.83 5.86 -12.21
CA LEU A 7 -1.32 6.24 -10.89
C LEU A 7 -2.41 5.24 -10.48
N ILE A 8 -2.26 4.64 -9.31
CA ILE A 8 -3.18 3.63 -8.78
C ILE A 8 -3.83 4.21 -7.53
N THR A 9 -5.14 4.48 -7.62
CA THR A 9 -5.93 5.16 -6.58
C THR A 9 -6.90 4.24 -5.84
N PHE A 10 -7.16 3.04 -6.36
CA PHE A 10 -8.15 2.08 -5.83
C PHE A 10 -9.62 2.55 -5.94
N ASP A 11 -9.88 3.74 -6.48
CA ASP A 11 -11.23 4.33 -6.48
C ASP A 11 -12.23 3.66 -7.44
N ASP A 12 -11.72 2.92 -8.43
CA ASP A 12 -12.52 2.12 -9.36
C ASP A 12 -12.93 0.76 -8.78
N ILE A 13 -12.50 0.42 -7.56
CA ILE A 13 -12.93 -0.78 -6.83
C ILE A 13 -14.17 -0.42 -5.98
N THR A 14 -15.35 -0.51 -6.59
CA THR A 14 -16.59 0.08 -6.02
C THR A 14 -17.41 -0.83 -5.09
N ASN A 15 -17.03 -2.10 -4.91
CA ASN A 15 -17.82 -3.08 -4.14
C ASN A 15 -17.47 -3.15 -2.64
N THR A 16 -16.95 -2.07 -2.03
CA THR A 16 -16.38 -2.14 -0.67
C THR A 16 -17.38 -1.75 0.45
N THR A 17 -18.63 -2.17 0.36
CA THR A 17 -19.64 -1.81 1.38
C THR A 17 -19.38 -2.42 2.76
N ASP A 18 -18.47 -3.39 2.87
CA ASP A 18 -18.27 -4.16 4.09
C ASP A 18 -16.87 -3.99 4.68
N THR A 19 -16.81 -3.79 6.00
CA THR A 19 -15.67 -4.25 6.81
C THR A 19 -15.60 -5.79 6.76
N PRO A 20 -14.43 -6.40 6.51
CA PRO A 20 -13.09 -5.84 6.65
C PRO A 20 -12.49 -5.24 5.36
N GLY A 21 -13.25 -4.90 4.33
CA GLY A 21 -12.77 -4.47 3.01
C GLY A 21 -12.77 -5.60 1.99
N VAL A 22 -12.52 -5.28 0.72
CA VAL A 22 -12.47 -6.27 -0.39
C VAL A 22 -11.05 -6.45 -0.91
N PRO A 23 -10.63 -7.67 -1.29
CA PRO A 23 -9.30 -7.88 -1.87
C PRO A 23 -9.10 -7.09 -3.17
N VAL A 24 -7.90 -6.54 -3.35
CA VAL A 24 -7.52 -5.97 -4.66
C VAL A 24 -7.46 -7.11 -5.70
N PRO A 25 -8.12 -6.97 -6.86
CA PRO A 25 -8.08 -8.01 -7.89
C PRO A 25 -6.67 -8.24 -8.46
N ASN A 26 -6.38 -9.47 -8.86
CA ASN A 26 -5.16 -9.77 -9.62
C ASN A 26 -5.10 -8.97 -10.92
N ASN A 27 -3.88 -8.64 -11.36
CA ASN A 27 -3.59 -7.77 -12.50
C ASN A 27 -4.08 -6.31 -12.37
N TYR A 28 -4.64 -5.89 -11.24
CA TYR A 28 -5.06 -4.51 -11.04
C TYR A 28 -3.85 -3.55 -11.14
N GLY A 29 -3.93 -2.56 -12.02
CA GLY A 29 -2.81 -1.66 -12.32
C GLY A 29 -1.60 -2.33 -12.99
N GLY A 30 -1.73 -3.55 -13.51
CA GLY A 30 -0.61 -4.35 -14.03
C GLY A 30 0.20 -5.06 -12.94
N LEU A 31 -0.34 -5.14 -11.72
CA LEU A 31 0.29 -5.73 -10.54
C LEU A 31 -0.59 -6.84 -9.96
N ASN A 32 0.03 -7.78 -9.26
CA ASN A 32 -0.63 -8.72 -8.37
C ASN A 32 -0.46 -8.24 -6.92
N TRP A 33 -1.47 -8.53 -6.10
CA TRP A 33 -1.61 -7.95 -4.76
C TRP A 33 -1.88 -9.07 -3.78
N GLU A 34 -1.00 -9.24 -2.81
CA GLU A 34 -1.13 -10.25 -1.76
C GLU A 34 -1.40 -9.56 -0.43
N ASN A 35 -2.46 -9.99 0.25
CA ASN A 35 -2.92 -9.43 1.52
C ASN A 35 -3.17 -7.90 1.48
N VAL A 36 -3.73 -7.43 0.36
CA VAL A 36 -4.14 -6.03 0.17
C VAL A 36 -5.65 -5.96 0.06
N LEU A 37 -6.27 -5.23 0.98
CA LEU A 37 -7.70 -4.98 1.02
C LEU A 37 -7.97 -3.52 0.70
N VAL A 38 -9.14 -3.23 0.12
CA VAL A 38 -9.63 -1.88 -0.18
C VAL A 38 -10.90 -1.62 0.59
N LEU A 39 -11.02 -0.41 1.15
CA LEU A 39 -12.22 0.05 1.83
C LEU A 39 -12.47 1.53 1.63
N ASN A 40 -13.70 1.96 1.88
CA ASN A 40 -14.07 3.38 1.88
C ASN A 40 -13.55 4.04 3.16
N GLY A 41 -12.44 4.74 3.09
CA GLY A 41 -11.82 5.36 4.26
C GLY A 41 -12.66 6.52 4.82
N LEU A 42 -13.49 7.15 3.99
CA LEU A 42 -14.36 8.26 4.39
C LEU A 42 -15.63 7.81 5.12
N ASN A 43 -16.12 6.60 4.83
CA ASN A 43 -17.30 5.99 5.46
C ASN A 43 -16.93 5.01 6.59
N PHE A 44 -15.65 4.89 6.96
CA PHE A 44 -15.24 4.05 8.06
C PHE A 44 -15.84 4.58 9.39
N SER A 45 -16.47 3.70 10.16
CA SER A 45 -17.30 4.08 11.33
C SER A 45 -16.54 4.86 12.41
N ASN A 46 -15.22 4.67 12.52
CA ASN A 46 -14.36 5.43 13.42
C ASN A 46 -13.57 6.51 12.64
N PRO A 47 -13.99 7.78 12.67
CA PRO A 47 -13.38 8.86 11.89
C PRO A 47 -12.00 9.31 12.41
N GLY A 48 -11.57 8.85 13.59
CA GLY A 48 -10.26 9.17 14.16
C GLY A 48 -9.13 8.24 13.70
N THR A 49 -9.43 7.27 12.85
CA THR A 49 -8.46 6.27 12.38
C THR A 49 -7.68 6.77 11.16
N GLY A 50 -6.51 6.16 10.93
CA GLY A 50 -5.73 6.43 9.73
C GLY A 50 -6.38 5.94 8.43
N TYR A 51 -7.48 5.18 8.50
CA TYR A 51 -8.30 4.91 7.32
C TYR A 51 -8.89 6.18 6.73
N ARG A 52 -9.28 7.15 7.56
CA ARG A 52 -9.80 8.42 7.05
C ARG A 52 -8.67 9.34 6.61
N THR A 53 -7.61 9.45 7.40
CA THR A 53 -6.43 10.29 7.08
C THR A 53 -5.69 9.81 5.82
N GLY A 54 -5.69 8.50 5.58
CA GLY A 54 -5.01 7.85 4.47
C GLY A 54 -5.60 8.12 3.09
N VAL A 55 -6.88 8.54 2.99
CA VAL A 55 -7.56 8.79 1.70
C VAL A 55 -6.99 10.03 1.02
N VAL A 56 -6.21 9.86 -0.04
CA VAL A 56 -5.65 10.95 -0.85
C VAL A 56 -6.54 11.27 -2.02
N SER A 57 -6.89 10.26 -2.78
CA SER A 57 -7.91 10.29 -3.82
C SER A 57 -9.16 9.61 -3.25
N PRO A 58 -10.29 10.33 -3.18
CA PRO A 58 -11.47 9.79 -2.54
C PRO A 58 -12.28 8.89 -3.48
N PRO A 59 -12.99 7.89 -2.91
CA PRO A 59 -13.16 7.66 -1.48
C PRO A 59 -12.39 6.46 -0.92
N TYR A 60 -11.70 5.69 -1.76
CA TYR A 60 -11.15 4.38 -1.41
C TYR A 60 -9.65 4.45 -1.16
N LEU A 61 -9.16 3.53 -0.35
CA LEU A 61 -7.72 3.29 -0.17
C LEU A 61 -7.45 1.81 -0.01
N ALA A 62 -6.21 1.41 -0.25
CA ALA A 62 -5.72 0.08 0.07
C ALA A 62 -5.09 0.04 1.47
N PHE A 63 -5.05 -1.14 2.08
CA PHE A 63 -4.35 -1.37 3.34
C PHE A 63 -3.95 -2.84 3.48
N ASN A 64 -3.03 -3.13 4.39
CA ASN A 64 -2.60 -4.49 4.66
C ASN A 64 -3.64 -5.25 5.50
N GLY A 65 -4.18 -6.33 4.94
CA GLY A 65 -5.22 -7.13 5.57
C GLY A 65 -4.77 -7.73 6.90
N TYR A 66 -5.63 -7.63 7.92
CA TYR A 66 -5.43 -8.24 9.25
C TYR A 66 -4.12 -7.87 9.96
N GLY A 67 -3.44 -6.79 9.53
CA GLY A 67 -2.16 -6.36 10.09
C GLY A 67 -0.97 -7.21 9.66
N SER A 68 -1.19 -8.15 8.73
CA SER A 68 -0.15 -9.01 8.18
C SER A 68 0.64 -8.26 7.09
N PRO A 69 1.85 -8.70 6.73
CA PRO A 69 2.61 -8.13 5.61
C PRO A 69 1.80 -8.15 4.32
N MET A 70 2.11 -7.23 3.39
CA MET A 70 1.53 -7.25 2.05
C MET A 70 2.63 -7.27 0.98
N THR A 71 2.30 -7.85 -0.16
CA THR A 71 3.20 -7.99 -1.30
C THR A 71 2.55 -7.38 -2.55
N ILE A 72 3.36 -6.66 -3.32
CA ILE A 72 2.98 -6.10 -4.62
C ILE A 72 3.95 -6.67 -5.64
N GLU A 73 3.45 -7.40 -6.63
CA GLU A 73 4.28 -8.08 -7.62
C GLU A 73 3.90 -7.67 -9.02
N SER A 74 4.86 -7.75 -9.95
CA SER A 74 4.56 -7.62 -11.36
C SER A 74 3.59 -8.73 -11.78
N ALA A 75 2.50 -8.35 -12.45
CA ALA A 75 1.55 -9.36 -12.91
C ALA A 75 2.07 -10.18 -14.10
N THR A 76 3.19 -9.77 -14.70
CA THR A 76 3.87 -10.48 -15.78
C THR A 76 5.29 -10.80 -15.35
N ALA A 77 5.63 -12.09 -15.24
CA ALA A 77 6.89 -12.56 -14.64
C ALA A 77 8.19 -11.96 -15.25
N SER A 78 8.18 -11.60 -16.54
CA SER A 78 9.34 -10.98 -17.22
C SER A 78 9.34 -9.45 -17.20
N LYS A 79 8.30 -8.84 -16.64
CA LYS A 79 8.10 -7.39 -16.67
C LYS A 79 8.57 -6.79 -15.36
N LEU A 80 9.57 -5.92 -15.43
CA LEU A 80 10.02 -5.12 -14.30
C LEU A 80 9.22 -3.82 -14.24
N PHE A 81 9.24 -3.18 -13.08
CA PHE A 81 8.69 -1.85 -12.91
C PHE A 81 9.62 -0.98 -12.05
N THR A 82 9.40 0.32 -12.15
CA THR A 82 9.93 1.32 -11.23
C THR A 82 8.83 1.72 -10.26
N ALA A 83 9.07 1.56 -8.96
CA ALA A 83 8.20 2.09 -7.91
C ALA A 83 8.67 3.50 -7.53
N HIS A 84 7.82 4.51 -7.74
CA HIS A 84 8.18 5.91 -7.50
C HIS A 84 7.77 6.34 -6.10
N SER A 85 6.47 6.28 -5.78
CA SER A 85 5.95 6.76 -4.50
C SER A 85 4.56 6.22 -4.20
N PHE A 86 4.14 6.33 -2.94
CA PHE A 86 2.74 6.20 -2.52
C PHE A 86 2.52 7.02 -1.23
N TYR A 87 1.28 7.30 -0.87
CA TYR A 87 0.95 7.86 0.42
C TYR A 87 0.54 6.78 1.41
N SER A 88 0.94 6.95 2.67
CA SER A 88 0.63 6.00 3.73
C SER A 88 0.36 6.69 5.06
N CYS A 89 -0.44 6.04 5.90
CA CYS A 89 -0.80 6.49 7.24
C CYS A 89 -0.91 5.27 8.15
N ALA A 90 -0.59 5.43 9.44
CA ALA A 90 -0.82 4.39 10.43
C ALA A 90 -2.30 4.37 10.80
N VAL A 91 -2.92 3.21 11.02
CA VAL A 91 -4.37 3.19 11.26
C VAL A 91 -4.74 3.36 12.74
N TRP A 92 -4.08 2.61 13.63
CA TRP A 92 -4.50 2.50 15.03
C TRP A 92 -3.53 3.12 16.04
N TYR A 93 -2.24 3.16 15.69
CA TYR A 93 -1.18 3.60 16.59
C TYR A 93 -0.27 4.59 15.89
N ASP A 94 0.15 5.62 16.62
CA ASP A 94 1.19 6.51 16.17
C ASP A 94 2.57 5.84 16.25
N ASN A 95 3.48 6.35 15.42
CA ASN A 95 4.88 5.93 15.38
C ASN A 95 5.08 4.42 15.15
N ILE A 96 4.28 3.82 14.27
CA ILE A 96 4.59 2.48 13.74
C ILE A 96 5.65 2.60 12.64
N THR A 97 6.52 1.60 12.54
CA THR A 97 7.53 1.56 11.49
C THR A 97 7.00 0.77 10.30
N LEU A 98 6.87 1.40 9.14
CA LEU A 98 6.67 0.69 7.88
C LEU A 98 8.04 0.30 7.31
N ALA A 99 8.34 -0.99 7.26
CA ALA A 99 9.53 -1.56 6.64
C ALA A 99 9.19 -2.11 5.26
N MET A 100 10.03 -1.79 4.27
CA MET A 100 9.80 -2.10 2.87
C MET A 100 11.06 -2.67 2.22
N THR A 101 10.88 -3.65 1.34
CA THR A 101 11.96 -4.16 0.49
C THR A 101 11.51 -4.22 -0.96
N GLY A 102 12.36 -3.78 -1.87
CA GLY A 102 12.20 -3.95 -3.32
C GLY A 102 13.13 -5.05 -3.81
N SER A 103 12.62 -6.02 -4.56
CA SER A 103 13.40 -7.17 -5.02
C SER A 103 13.23 -7.43 -6.52
N ARG A 104 14.21 -8.13 -7.09
CA ARG A 104 14.18 -8.65 -8.45
C ARG A 104 14.49 -10.13 -8.38
N SER A 105 13.54 -10.96 -8.81
CA SER A 105 13.67 -12.41 -8.91
C SER A 105 14.16 -13.01 -7.57
N GLY A 106 13.58 -12.54 -6.47
CA GLY A 106 13.89 -12.96 -5.10
C GLY A 106 15.13 -12.29 -4.47
N THR A 107 15.94 -11.55 -5.24
CA THR A 107 17.09 -10.81 -4.69
C THR A 107 16.66 -9.41 -4.24
N ILE A 108 16.81 -9.11 -2.95
CA ILE A 108 16.52 -7.76 -2.42
C ILE A 108 17.56 -6.77 -2.94
N LEU A 109 17.08 -5.74 -3.65
CA LEU A 109 17.90 -4.65 -4.18
C LEU A 109 17.79 -3.37 -3.34
N PHE A 110 16.62 -3.15 -2.73
CA PHE A 110 16.32 -1.94 -1.98
C PHE A 110 15.67 -2.25 -0.64
N LYS A 111 15.95 -1.41 0.36
CA LYS A 111 15.30 -1.41 1.67
C LYS A 111 15.01 0.02 2.09
N LYS A 112 13.85 0.25 2.72
CA LYS A 112 13.53 1.54 3.35
C LYS A 112 12.64 1.30 4.56
N THR A 113 12.80 2.15 5.57
CA THR A 113 11.86 2.26 6.69
C THR A 113 11.35 3.69 6.80
N VAL A 114 10.11 3.86 7.23
CA VAL A 114 9.51 5.15 7.56
C VAL A 114 8.63 5.02 8.80
N SER A 115 8.55 6.08 9.60
CA SER A 115 7.56 6.17 10.68
C SER A 115 6.23 6.68 10.14
N LEU A 116 5.14 6.05 10.57
CA LEU A 116 3.78 6.44 10.23
C LEU A 116 3.02 6.87 11.48
N PHE A 117 2.09 7.81 11.29
CA PHE A 117 1.24 8.37 12.35
C PHE A 117 -0.21 8.39 11.87
N ILE A 118 -1.18 8.40 12.77
CA ILE A 118 -2.62 8.33 12.49
C ILE A 118 -3.12 9.63 11.87
N GLN A 119 -2.59 10.76 12.30
CA GLN A 119 -3.03 12.10 11.87
C GLN A 119 -2.15 12.70 10.77
N ASN A 120 -1.05 12.02 10.40
CA ASN A 120 -0.14 12.51 9.36
C ASN A 120 -0.06 11.52 8.21
N ARG A 121 -0.36 12.03 7.02
CA ARG A 121 -0.12 11.31 5.78
C ARG A 121 1.35 11.47 5.39
N THR A 122 2.05 10.35 5.27
CA THR A 122 3.44 10.30 4.84
C THR A 122 3.50 10.01 3.35
N LEU A 123 4.13 10.89 2.57
CA LEU A 123 4.57 10.55 1.21
C LEU A 123 5.80 9.65 1.31
N VAL A 124 5.68 8.41 0.86
CA VAL A 124 6.77 7.44 0.83
C VAL A 124 7.40 7.47 -0.55
N GLU A 125 8.53 8.15 -0.68
CA GLU A 125 9.33 8.17 -1.91
C GLU A 125 10.25 6.94 -1.98
N LEU A 126 10.21 6.19 -3.07
CA LEU A 126 11.01 4.98 -3.29
C LEU A 126 12.03 5.21 -4.40
N ASN A 127 11.55 5.53 -5.61
CA ASN A 127 12.35 5.60 -6.84
C ASN A 127 13.21 4.34 -7.06
N TRP A 128 12.60 3.17 -6.93
CA TRP A 128 13.25 1.86 -7.05
C TRP A 128 13.04 1.28 -8.45
N PRO A 129 14.02 1.40 -9.37
CA PRO A 129 13.89 0.86 -10.72
C PRO A 129 14.20 -0.64 -10.77
N GLY A 130 13.65 -1.31 -11.78
CA GLY A 130 14.06 -2.65 -12.17
C GLY A 130 13.71 -3.74 -11.16
N ILE A 131 12.65 -3.55 -10.37
CA ILE A 131 12.12 -4.54 -9.44
C ILE A 131 10.94 -5.28 -10.05
N ASP A 132 10.66 -6.48 -9.54
CA ASP A 132 9.43 -7.25 -9.84
C ASP A 132 8.55 -7.45 -8.60
N ASN A 133 9.02 -7.05 -7.42
CA ASN A 133 8.33 -7.25 -6.15
C ASN A 133 8.64 -6.13 -5.15
N ILE A 134 7.60 -5.69 -4.43
CA ILE A 134 7.69 -4.90 -3.19
C ILE A 134 7.05 -5.71 -2.07
N HIS A 135 7.76 -5.88 -0.97
CA HIS A 135 7.22 -6.44 0.27
C HIS A 135 7.18 -5.38 1.36
N LEU A 136 6.06 -5.27 2.07
CA LEU A 136 5.81 -4.24 3.07
C LEU A 136 5.31 -4.87 4.37
N THR A 137 5.91 -4.48 5.49
CA THR A 137 5.56 -4.94 6.84
C THR A 137 5.53 -3.76 7.80
N SER A 138 4.46 -3.62 8.57
CA SER A 138 4.41 -2.71 9.71
C SER A 138 4.92 -3.37 10.98
N ILE A 139 5.81 -2.69 11.68
CA ILE A 139 6.41 -3.11 12.94
C ILE A 139 5.93 -2.17 14.04
N CYS A 140 5.38 -2.77 15.08
CA CYS A 140 5.07 -2.11 16.34
C CYS A 140 5.24 -3.15 17.46
N TYR A 141 6.06 -2.83 18.45
CA TYR A 141 6.40 -3.75 19.55
C TYR A 141 5.43 -3.66 20.74
N TRP A 142 4.58 -2.63 20.77
CA TRP A 142 3.71 -2.32 21.91
C TRP A 142 2.21 -2.34 21.54
N CYS A 143 1.89 -2.61 20.27
CA CYS A 143 0.53 -2.62 19.75
C CYS A 143 -0.14 -3.97 20.03
N CYS A 144 -1.38 -3.95 20.55
CA CYS A 144 -2.19 -5.15 20.76
C CYS A 144 -3.16 -5.44 19.59
N ASP A 145 -3.48 -4.45 18.76
CA ASP A 145 -4.31 -4.64 17.57
C ASP A 145 -3.50 -4.97 16.31
N ALA A 146 -4.21 -5.34 15.25
CA ALA A 146 -3.66 -5.55 13.92
C ALA A 146 -2.88 -4.31 13.46
N LYS A 147 -1.63 -4.49 13.02
CA LYS A 147 -0.73 -3.40 12.64
C LYS A 147 -1.09 -2.92 11.24
N HIS A 148 -2.16 -2.14 11.10
CA HIS A 148 -2.59 -1.65 9.80
C HIS A 148 -1.83 -0.37 9.40
N PHE A 149 -1.48 -0.30 8.11
CA PHE A 149 -1.06 0.89 7.40
C PHE A 149 -1.85 1.00 6.09
N THR A 150 -2.09 2.22 5.64
CA THR A 150 -2.79 2.50 4.40
C THR A 150 -1.84 2.71 3.23
N MET A 151 -2.35 2.58 2.01
CA MET A 151 -1.70 2.91 0.76
C MET A 151 -2.72 3.55 -0.17
N ASP A 152 -2.36 4.69 -0.74
CA ASP A 152 -3.14 5.34 -1.79
C ASP A 152 -2.22 6.14 -2.72
N ASN A 153 -2.65 6.37 -3.96
CA ASN A 153 -1.90 7.03 -5.02
C ASN A 153 -0.51 6.41 -5.24
N LEU A 154 -0.47 5.09 -5.42
CA LEU A 154 0.75 4.39 -5.81
C LEU A 154 1.13 4.79 -7.24
N VAL A 155 2.36 5.26 -7.41
CA VAL A 155 2.92 5.67 -8.70
C VAL A 155 3.98 4.66 -9.13
N VAL A 156 3.73 4.00 -10.26
CA VAL A 156 4.64 3.03 -10.87
C VAL A 156 4.92 3.36 -12.33
N THR A 157 5.98 2.80 -12.88
CA THR A 157 6.27 2.87 -14.31
C THR A 157 6.72 1.51 -14.81
N PHE A 158 6.21 1.13 -15.97
CA PHE A 158 6.42 -0.15 -16.62
C PHE A 158 7.07 0.01 -17.98
#